data_AF-A0A660ST06-F1
#
_entry.id   AF-A0A660ST06-F1
#
_cell.length_a   1.000
_cell.length_b   1.000
_cell.length_c   1.000
_cell.angle_alpha   90.00
_cell.angle_beta   90.00
_cell.angle_gamma   90.00
#
_symmetry.space_group_name_H-M   'P 1'
#
loop_
_entity.id
_entity.type
_entity.pdbx_description
1 polymer ?
#
loop_
_entity_poly.entity_id
_entity_poly.type
_entity_poly.pdbx_seq_one_letter_code
_entity_poly.pdbx_strand_id
1 'polypeptide(L)'
;MNRDKLQTGKNNYEYYNIGRYAESEGLDISNLPVSLKILLENLLRNLDSNAVTESDAKALASWNPRKVVKKDIAYHPARVVMQDFTGVPAVVDLAAMRDALSEAGGDGSRINPRVPVDLIIDHSVMVDNYGSSDAFNL
;
A
#
# COMPACT_ATOMS: atom_id res chain seq x y z
N MET A 1 15.71 9.61 -13.01
CA MET A 1 16.89 10.19 -12.32
C MET A 1 16.76 10.20 -10.78
N ASN A 2 15.73 9.57 -10.20
CA ASN A 2 15.41 9.71 -8.77
C ASN A 2 15.75 8.46 -7.94
N ARG A 3 16.51 7.51 -8.48
CA ARG A 3 16.94 6.30 -7.75
C ARG A 3 18.34 6.50 -7.21
N ASP A 4 18.53 6.09 -5.96
CA ASP A 4 19.82 6.05 -5.29
C ASP A 4 20.10 4.67 -4.71
N LYS A 5 21.36 4.43 -4.38
CA LYS A 5 21.83 3.20 -3.76
C LYS A 5 22.09 3.43 -2.28
N LEU A 6 21.68 2.46 -1.46
CA LEU A 6 21.95 2.40 -0.03
C LEU A 6 22.66 1.08 0.27
N GLN A 7 23.91 1.15 0.74
CA GLN A 7 24.64 -0.02 1.19
C GLN A 7 24.45 -0.20 2.70
N THR A 8 23.95 -1.35 3.13
CA THR A 8 23.87 -1.71 4.55
C THR A 8 24.57 -3.05 4.78
N GLY A 9 25.70 -3.01 5.50
CA GLY A 9 26.58 -4.16 5.67
C GLY A 9 27.02 -4.75 4.32
N LYS A 10 26.58 -5.98 4.02
CA LYS A 10 26.87 -6.69 2.77
C LYS A 10 25.81 -6.51 1.68
N ASN A 11 24.68 -5.87 1.98
CA ASN A 11 23.55 -5.75 1.08
C ASN A 11 23.53 -4.37 0.41
N ASN A 12 23.12 -4.35 -0.85
CA ASN A 12 22.89 -3.13 -1.62
C ASN A 12 21.40 -3.02 -1.92
N TYR A 13 20.82 -1.85 -1.61
CA TYR A 13 19.44 -1.52 -1.86
C TYR A 13 19.36 -0.37 -2.85
N GLU A 14 18.29 -0.33 -3.63
CA GLU A 14 17.90 0.84 -4.40
C GLU A 14 16.65 1.45 -3.77
N TYR A 15 16.59 2.78 -3.74
CA TYR A 15 15.43 3.50 -3.23
C TYR A 15 15.17 4.76 -4.05
N TYR A 16 13.93 5.24 -4.01
CA TYR A 16 13.55 6.49 -4.65
C TYR A 16 13.87 7.66 -3.72
N ASN A 17 14.86 8.47 -4.08
CA ASN A 17 15.30 9.63 -3.29
C ASN A 17 14.37 10.82 -3.53
N ILE A 18 13.45 11.03 -2.59
CA ILE A 18 12.49 12.15 -2.60
C ILE A 18 13.17 13.52 -2.47
N GLY A 19 14.34 13.61 -1.81
CA GLY A 19 15.10 14.84 -1.65
C GLY A 19 15.70 15.31 -2.96
N ARG A 20 16.39 14.39 -3.67
CA ARG A 20 16.92 14.67 -5.02
C ARG A 20 15.80 15.05 -5.99
N TYR A 21 14.65 14.37 -5.91
CA TYR A 21 13.49 14.74 -6.70
C TYR A 21 13.04 16.19 -6.41
N ALA A 22 12.87 16.54 -5.14
CA ALA A 22 12.47 17.89 -4.74
C ALA A 22 13.49 18.96 -5.21
N GLU A 23 14.79 18.70 -5.05
CA GLU A 23 15.86 19.58 -5.55
C GLU A 23 15.78 19.79 -7.06
N SER A 24 15.53 18.71 -7.83
CA SER A 24 15.40 18.79 -9.29
C SER A 24 14.17 19.60 -9.75
N GLU A 25 13.13 19.66 -8.91
CA GLU A 25 11.93 20.46 -9.13
C GLU A 25 12.01 21.87 -8.53
N GLY A 26 13.12 22.22 -7.86
CA GLY A 26 13.28 23.48 -7.15
C GLY A 26 12.36 23.64 -5.93
N LEU A 27 11.99 22.52 -5.29
CA LEU A 27 11.09 22.45 -4.15
C LEU A 27 11.85 22.10 -2.86
N ASP A 28 11.37 22.62 -1.73
CA ASP A 28 11.85 22.25 -0.39
C ASP A 28 10.82 21.39 0.34
N ILE A 29 11.17 20.12 0.58
CA ILE A 29 10.35 19.15 1.31
C ILE A 29 10.81 18.95 2.76
N SER A 30 11.73 19.77 3.27
CA SER A 30 12.24 19.67 4.65
C SER A 30 11.10 19.67 5.67
N ASN A 31 10.15 20.60 5.50
CA ASN A 31 8.97 20.80 6.33
C ASN A 31 7.76 19.92 5.97
N LEU A 32 7.88 19.06 4.97
CA LEU A 32 6.79 18.16 4.58
C LEU A 32 6.58 17.10 5.68
N PRO A 33 5.33 16.89 6.17
CA PRO A 33 5.02 15.84 7.14
C PRO A 33 5.51 14.46 6.68
N VAL A 34 5.94 13.62 7.62
CA VAL A 34 6.47 12.29 7.33
C VAL A 34 5.46 11.42 6.56
N SER A 35 4.18 11.51 6.90
CA SER A 35 3.11 10.81 6.16
C SER A 35 3.06 11.20 4.68
N LEU A 36 3.24 12.49 4.35
CA LEU A 36 3.28 12.97 2.97
C LEU A 36 4.59 12.61 2.28
N LYS A 37 5.72 12.54 3.00
CA LYS A 37 6.98 12.01 2.47
C LYS A 37 6.86 10.53 2.05
N ILE A 38 6.15 9.73 2.83
CA ILE A 38 5.85 8.31 2.48
C ILE A 38 4.99 8.23 1.22
N LEU A 39 3.96 9.06 1.11
CA LEU A 39 3.10 9.11 -0.08
C LEU A 39 3.88 9.64 -1.31
N LEU A 40 4.81 10.58 -1.13
CA LEU A 40 5.66 11.08 -2.21
C LEU A 40 6.57 9.98 -2.76
N GLU A 41 7.24 9.23 -1.89
CA GLU A 41 8.02 8.06 -2.32
C GLU A 41 7.14 7.06 -3.07
N ASN A 42 5.93 6.81 -2.55
CA ASN A 42 4.97 5.89 -3.16
C ASN A 42 4.63 6.30 -4.60
N LEU A 43 4.36 7.59 -4.83
CA LEU A 43 4.09 8.12 -6.16
C LEU A 43 5.31 7.97 -7.07
N LEU A 44 6.50 8.39 -6.61
CA LEU A 44 7.72 8.29 -7.40
C LEU A 44 8.06 6.85 -7.82
N ARG A 45 7.82 5.88 -6.92
CA ARG A 45 8.04 4.46 -7.19
C ARG A 45 7.07 3.87 -8.20
N ASN A 46 5.90 4.48 -8.37
CA ASN A 46 4.82 3.98 -9.23
C ASN A 46 4.52 4.90 -10.43
N LEU A 47 5.43 5.84 -10.78
CA LEU A 47 5.26 6.75 -11.94
C LEU A 47 5.02 6.02 -13.27
N ASP A 48 5.56 4.81 -13.42
CA ASP A 48 5.39 3.99 -14.64
C ASP A 48 4.02 3.28 -14.69
N SER A 49 3.17 3.46 -13.67
CA SER A 49 1.81 2.93 -13.67
C SER A 49 0.85 3.87 -14.41
N ASN A 50 -0.18 3.32 -15.04
CA ASN A 50 -1.23 4.13 -15.70
C ASN A 50 -2.04 5.02 -14.73
N ALA A 51 -1.81 4.91 -13.41
CA ALA A 51 -2.58 5.59 -12.37
C ALA A 51 -1.83 6.74 -11.70
N VAL A 52 -0.52 6.91 -11.94
CA VAL A 52 0.31 7.94 -11.28
C VAL A 52 0.93 8.84 -12.33
N THR A 53 0.83 10.15 -12.12
CA THR A 53 1.46 11.15 -12.99
C THR A 53 2.55 11.92 -12.25
N GLU A 54 3.50 12.51 -12.98
CA GLU A 54 4.49 13.42 -12.40
C GLU A 54 3.83 14.64 -11.71
N SER A 55 2.66 15.06 -12.22
CA SER A 55 1.85 16.12 -11.60
C SER A 55 1.40 15.76 -10.19
N ASP A 56 1.13 14.48 -9.90
CA ASP A 56 0.72 14.02 -8.57
C ASP A 56 1.88 14.14 -7.57
N ALA A 57 3.07 13.68 -7.97
CA ALA A 57 4.28 13.80 -7.16
C ALA A 57 4.64 15.27 -6.90
N LYS A 58 4.56 16.13 -7.92
CA LYS A 58 4.83 17.57 -7.79
C LYS A 58 3.81 18.28 -6.89
N ALA A 59 2.53 17.93 -7.01
CA ALA A 59 1.49 18.48 -6.15
C ALA A 59 1.74 18.13 -4.67
N LEU A 60 2.19 16.91 -4.39
CA LEU A 60 2.47 16.48 -3.03
C LEU A 60 3.76 17.09 -2.48
N ALA A 61 4.81 17.20 -3.30
CA ALA A 61 6.07 17.85 -2.92
C ALA A 61 5.91 19.36 -2.66
N SER A 62 4.95 20.00 -3.33
CA SER A 62 4.62 21.42 -3.16
C SER A 62 3.51 21.68 -2.14
N TRP A 63 3.11 20.67 -1.36
CA TRP A 63 1.99 20.76 -0.43
C TRP A 63 2.18 21.89 0.60
N ASN A 64 1.12 22.67 0.79
CA ASN A 64 1.11 23.79 1.73
C ASN A 64 -0.13 23.72 2.64
N PRO A 65 0.04 23.61 3.98
CA PRO A 65 -1.09 23.51 4.92
C PRO A 65 -1.98 24.76 4.93
N ARG A 66 -1.47 25.93 4.52
CA ARG A 66 -2.24 27.19 4.45
C ARG A 66 -2.99 27.36 3.13
N LYS A 67 -2.69 26.53 2.12
CA LYS A 67 -3.26 26.60 0.76
C LYS A 67 -3.50 25.18 0.24
N VAL A 68 -4.34 24.43 0.95
CA VAL A 68 -4.62 23.03 0.58
C VAL A 68 -5.40 23.00 -0.73
N VAL A 69 -4.80 22.40 -1.75
CA VAL A 69 -5.48 22.11 -3.03
C VAL A 69 -6.19 20.77 -2.89
N LYS A 70 -7.46 20.71 -3.31
CA LYS A 70 -8.18 19.43 -3.44
C LYS A 70 -7.71 18.74 -4.72
N LYS A 71 -6.86 17.73 -4.56
CA LYS A 71 -6.39 16.87 -5.64
C LYS A 71 -6.32 15.45 -5.11
N ASP A 72 -6.96 14.54 -5.83
CA ASP A 72 -6.87 13.12 -5.55
C ASP A 72 -5.54 12.60 -6.09
N ILE A 73 -4.96 11.63 -5.38
CA ILE A 73 -3.73 10.95 -5.76
C ILE A 73 -3.95 9.44 -5.69
N ALA A 74 -3.27 8.69 -6.55
CA ALA A 74 -3.23 7.24 -6.41
C ALA A 74 -2.31 6.84 -5.26
N TYR A 75 -2.67 5.76 -4.56
CA TYR A 75 -1.84 5.15 -3.52
C TYR A 75 -1.71 3.66 -3.77
N HIS A 76 -0.47 3.18 -3.82
CA HIS A 76 -0.13 1.78 -4.07
C HIS A 76 0.45 1.16 -2.80
N PRO A 77 -0.38 0.58 -1.91
CA PRO A 77 0.11 0.00 -0.66
C PRO A 77 1.13 -1.11 -0.93
N ALA A 78 2.11 -1.26 -0.04
CA ALA A 78 3.14 -2.30 -0.18
C ALA A 78 2.61 -3.70 0.15
N ARG A 79 1.56 -3.80 0.97
CA ARG A 79 0.86 -5.04 1.36
C ARG A 79 -0.54 -4.69 1.89
N VAL A 80 -1.39 -5.71 2.00
CA VAL A 80 -2.71 -5.61 2.62
C VAL A 80 -2.75 -6.54 3.83
N VAL A 81 -3.36 -6.08 4.92
CA VAL A 81 -3.67 -6.92 6.10
C VAL A 81 -5.18 -6.93 6.24
N MET A 82 -5.76 -8.12 6.39
CA MET A 82 -7.19 -8.32 6.56
C MET A 82 -7.45 -9.16 7.81
N GLN A 83 -8.56 -8.89 8.46
CA GLN A 83 -9.14 -9.75 9.50
C GLN A 83 -10.22 -10.64 8.89
N ASP A 84 -10.57 -11.74 9.57
CA ASP A 84 -11.43 -12.82 9.10
C ASP A 84 -12.80 -12.37 8.57
N PHE A 85 -13.55 -11.52 9.27
CA PHE A 85 -14.87 -11.05 8.83
C PHE A 85 -14.84 -10.28 7.51
N THR A 86 -13.75 -9.58 7.20
CA THR A 86 -13.58 -8.90 5.90
C THR A 86 -12.78 -9.72 4.89
N GLY A 87 -11.92 -10.62 5.39
CA GLY A 87 -11.04 -11.44 4.58
C GLY A 87 -11.78 -12.57 3.88
N VAL A 88 -12.73 -13.20 4.58
CA VAL A 88 -13.60 -14.24 3.99
C VAL A 88 -14.38 -13.69 2.79
N PRO A 89 -15.17 -12.60 2.90
CA PRO A 89 -15.87 -12.07 1.73
C PRO A 89 -14.91 -11.62 0.62
N ALA A 90 -13.75 -11.04 0.95
CA ALA A 90 -12.75 -10.69 -0.06
C ALA A 90 -12.19 -11.91 -0.83
N VAL A 91 -12.02 -13.06 -0.17
CA VAL A 91 -11.61 -14.31 -0.82
C VAL A 91 -12.74 -14.89 -1.66
N VAL A 92 -14.00 -14.77 -1.22
CA VAL A 92 -15.18 -15.15 -2.00
C VAL A 92 -15.30 -14.29 -3.26
N ASP A 93 -15.08 -12.99 -3.16
CA ASP A 93 -15.05 -12.09 -4.33
C ASP A 93 -13.94 -12.48 -5.31
N LEU A 94 -12.75 -12.83 -4.81
CA LEU A 94 -11.66 -13.33 -5.64
C LEU A 94 -12.05 -14.61 -6.39
N ALA A 95 -12.75 -15.54 -5.72
CA ALA A 95 -13.26 -16.76 -6.35
C ALA A 95 -14.31 -16.45 -7.42
N ALA A 96 -15.27 -15.57 -7.13
CA ALA A 96 -16.28 -15.14 -8.09
C ALA A 96 -15.68 -14.46 -9.32
N MET A 97 -14.63 -13.64 -9.14
CA MET A 97 -13.89 -13.02 -10.24
C MET A 97 -13.15 -14.06 -11.11
N ARG A 98 -12.63 -15.14 -10.51
CA ARG A 98 -12.01 -16.25 -11.25
C ARG A 98 -13.01 -17.00 -12.10
N ASP A 99 -14.17 -17.30 -11.54
CA ASP A 99 -15.26 -17.98 -12.25
C ASP A 99 -15.75 -17.12 -13.41
N ALA A 100 -16.05 -15.84 -13.15
CA ALA A 100 -16.50 -14.90 -14.18
C ALA A 100 -15.51 -14.74 -15.34
N LEU A 101 -14.20 -14.69 -15.05
CA LEU A 101 -13.18 -14.63 -16.11
C LEU A 101 -13.11 -15.92 -16.92
N SER A 102 -13.27 -17.08 -16.26
CA SER A 102 -13.24 -18.38 -16.92
C SER A 102 -14.46 -18.59 -17.82
N GLU A 103 -15.65 -18.19 -17.37
CA GLU A 103 -16.88 -18.18 -18.17
C GLU A 103 -16.78 -17.27 -19.40
N ALA A 104 -16.05 -16.15 -19.28
CA ALA A 104 -15.74 -15.27 -20.40
C ALA A 104 -14.65 -15.82 -21.35
N GLY A 105 -14.17 -17.05 -21.13
CA GLY A 105 -13.13 -17.70 -21.94
C GLY A 105 -11.69 -17.25 -21.62
N GLY A 106 -11.51 -16.54 -20.51
CA GLY A 106 -10.18 -16.17 -19.99
C GLY A 106 -9.59 -17.22 -19.06
N ASP A 107 -8.34 -17.01 -18.67
CA ASP A 107 -7.67 -17.83 -17.65
C ASP A 107 -7.93 -17.24 -16.25
N GLY A 108 -8.82 -17.88 -15.48
CA GLY A 108 -9.13 -17.50 -14.11
C GLY A 108 -7.91 -17.41 -13.19
N SER A 109 -6.84 -18.17 -13.44
CA SER A 109 -5.62 -18.14 -12.62
C SER A 109 -4.89 -16.78 -12.68
N ARG A 110 -5.24 -15.92 -13.64
CA ARG A 110 -4.74 -14.53 -13.70
C ARG A 110 -5.30 -13.63 -12.61
N ILE A 111 -6.40 -14.01 -11.97
CA ILE A 111 -7.00 -13.29 -10.85
C ILE A 111 -6.30 -13.72 -9.55
N ASN A 112 -5.32 -12.90 -9.15
CA ASN A 112 -4.54 -13.06 -7.93
C ASN A 112 -4.15 -11.70 -7.33
N PRO A 113 -3.96 -11.61 -6.00
CA PRO A 113 -3.42 -10.41 -5.37
C PRO A 113 -2.04 -10.03 -5.95
N ARG A 114 -1.84 -8.74 -6.24
CA ARG A 114 -0.58 -8.22 -6.81
C ARG A 114 0.44 -7.80 -5.75
N VAL A 115 0.00 -7.66 -4.51
CA VAL A 115 0.84 -7.35 -3.34
C VAL A 115 0.61 -8.42 -2.29
N PRO A 116 1.56 -8.63 -1.36
CA PRO A 116 1.38 -9.56 -0.25
C PRO A 116 0.11 -9.25 0.54
N VAL A 117 -0.60 -10.30 0.94
CA VAL A 117 -1.82 -10.21 1.73
C VAL A 117 -1.68 -11.12 2.94
N ASP A 118 -1.83 -10.55 4.13
CA ASP A 118 -1.84 -11.28 5.39
C ASP A 118 -3.28 -11.36 5.91
N LEU A 119 -3.83 -12.57 6.09
CA LEU A 119 -5.14 -12.80 6.71
C LEU A 119 -4.95 -13.27 8.16
N ILE A 120 -5.51 -12.52 9.10
CA ILE A 120 -5.45 -12.80 10.53
C ILE A 120 -6.84 -13.26 10.98
N ILE A 121 -6.90 -14.38 11.69
CA ILE A 121 -8.13 -14.89 12.31
C ILE A 121 -8.11 -14.48 13.78
N ASP A 122 -8.84 -13.43 14.11
CA ASP A 122 -8.87 -12.85 15.46
C ASP A 122 -10.28 -12.46 15.92
N HIS A 123 -11.27 -12.41 15.01
CA HIS A 123 -12.67 -12.11 15.36
C HIS A 123 -13.55 -13.34 15.53
N SER A 124 -12.99 -14.54 15.37
CA SER A 124 -13.73 -15.81 15.44
C SER A 124 -13.82 -16.42 16.85
N VAL A 125 -13.01 -15.95 17.81
CA VAL A 125 -13.00 -16.50 19.18
C VAL A 125 -13.78 -15.57 20.12
N MET A 126 -14.73 -16.14 20.86
CA MET A 126 -15.50 -15.46 21.90
C MET A 126 -15.03 -15.92 23.28
N VAL A 127 -15.28 -15.09 24.29
CA VAL A 127 -15.02 -15.45 25.69
C VAL A 127 -16.25 -16.17 26.24
N ASP A 128 -16.32 -17.49 26.05
CA ASP A 128 -17.39 -18.32 26.58
C ASP A 128 -17.20 -18.63 28.08
N ASN A 129 -15.95 -18.85 28.49
CA ASN A 129 -15.55 -19.10 29.88
C ASN A 129 -14.49 -18.07 30.34
N TYR A 130 -14.53 -17.62 31.60
CA TYR A 130 -13.57 -16.67 32.17
C TYR A 130 -13.32 -16.90 33.67
N GLY A 131 -12.18 -16.41 34.18
CA GLY A 131 -11.89 -16.38 35.63
C GLY A 131 -11.41 -17.69 36.25
N SER A 132 -11.09 -18.70 35.44
CA SER A 132 -10.51 -19.98 35.89
C SER A 132 -9.22 -20.29 35.12
N SER A 133 -8.28 -21.02 35.74
CA SER A 133 -7.09 -21.54 35.05
C SER A 133 -7.45 -22.47 33.89
N ASP A 134 -8.64 -23.08 33.94
CA ASP A 134 -9.15 -23.98 32.91
C ASP A 134 -9.99 -23.28 31.83
N ALA A 135 -10.14 -21.96 31.86
CA ALA A 135 -11.04 -21.21 30.96
C ALA A 135 -10.73 -21.37 29.47
N PHE A 136 -9.51 -21.75 29.09
CA PHE A 136 -9.14 -22.04 27.70
C PHE A 136 -9.53 -23.47 27.25
N ASN A 137 -9.71 -24.40 28.19
CA ASN A 137 -10.00 -25.82 27.92
C ASN A 137 -11.49 -26.16 28.05
N LEU A 138 -12.32 -25.22 28.53
CA LEU A 138 -13.77 -25.33 28.75
C LEU A 138 -14.54 -24.66 27.62
#